data_AF-A0A9E3GIS4-F1
#
_entry.id   AF-A0A9E3GIS4-F1
#
_cell.length_a   1.000
_cell.length_b   1.000
_cell.length_c   1.000
_cell.angle_alpha   90.00
_cell.angle_beta   90.00
_cell.angle_gamma   90.00
#
_symmetry.space_group_name_H-M   'P 1'
#
loop_
_entity.id
_entity.type
_entity.pdbx_description
1 polymer ?
#
loop_
_entity_poly.entity_id
_entity_poly.type
_entity_poly.pdbx_seq_one_letter_code
_entity_poly.pdbx_strand_id
1 'polypeptide(L)'
;MLSLVVTLGSIGAALKYMKRRPADARLTWGEAAAAAVFVYFVLFMAYGVVPHQWLTWADNELSWRPDRFLTGPGGIFADALPFELTYLVLRDIVVSGIYGAFLAAQVVLWKKWQDRGKPEPGDRKELETSPFGRPLVKLERA
;
A
#
# COMPACT_ATOMS: atom_id res chain seq x y z
N MET A 1 -12.91 10.65 -5.01
CA MET A 1 -13.47 9.82 -3.91
C MET A 1 -13.79 8.39 -4.34
N LEU A 2 -14.56 8.17 -5.41
CA LEU A 2 -14.85 6.82 -5.94
C LEU A 2 -13.58 5.99 -6.23
N SER A 3 -12.55 6.62 -6.81
CA SER A 3 -11.26 5.98 -7.11
C SER A 3 -10.58 5.36 -5.88
N LEU A 4 -10.68 6.01 -4.72
CA LEU A 4 -10.11 5.52 -3.47
C LEU A 4 -10.87 4.28 -2.97
N VAL A 5 -12.20 4.30 -3.04
CA VAL A 5 -13.05 3.15 -2.68
C VAL A 5 -12.76 1.96 -3.59
N VAL A 6 -12.66 2.18 -4.91
CA VAL A 6 -12.31 1.12 -5.86
C VAL A 6 -10.93 0.54 -5.54
N THR A 7 -9.92 1.38 -5.29
CA THR A 7 -8.56 0.93 -4.97
C THR A 7 -8.53 0.08 -3.70
N LEU A 8 -9.15 0.57 -2.61
CA LEU A 8 -9.22 -0.17 -1.35
C LEU A 8 -10.04 -1.46 -1.48
N GLY A 9 -11.13 -1.43 -2.27
CA GLY A 9 -11.94 -2.59 -2.59
C GLY A 9 -11.14 -3.66 -3.34
N SER A 10 -10.35 -3.27 -4.33
CA SER A 10 -9.47 -4.19 -5.07
C SER A 10 -8.36 -4.77 -4.18
N ILE A 11 -7.75 -3.97 -3.29
CA ILE A 11 -6.81 -4.47 -2.29
C ILE A 11 -7.49 -5.48 -1.36
N GLY A 12 -8.71 -5.19 -0.90
CA GLY A 12 -9.51 -6.11 -0.10
C GLY A 12 -9.83 -7.42 -0.81
N ALA A 13 -10.18 -7.35 -2.10
CA ALA A 13 -10.39 -8.52 -2.95
C ALA A 13 -9.10 -9.35 -3.08
N ALA A 14 -7.95 -8.70 -3.29
CA ALA A 14 -6.65 -9.38 -3.34
C ALA A 14 -6.34 -10.10 -2.02
N LEU A 15 -6.58 -9.44 -0.88
CA LEU A 15 -6.38 -10.04 0.46
C LEU A 15 -7.34 -11.20 0.74
N LYS A 16 -8.60 -11.10 0.30
CA LYS A 16 -9.58 -12.19 0.43
C LYS A 16 -9.19 -13.39 -0.43
N TYR A 17 -8.73 -13.14 -1.65
CA TYR A 17 -8.22 -14.17 -2.55
C TYR A 17 -6.97 -14.83 -1.99
N MET A 18 -6.05 -14.02 -1.46
CA MET A 18 -4.80 -14.44 -0.83
C MET A 18 -5.02 -15.50 0.27
N LYS A 19 -6.03 -15.31 1.12
CA LYS A 19 -6.36 -16.22 2.23
C LYS A 19 -6.93 -17.57 1.78
N ARG A 20 -7.48 -17.65 0.56
CA ARG A 20 -8.16 -18.85 0.05
C ARG A 20 -7.27 -19.71 -0.84
N ARG A 21 -6.22 -19.13 -1.42
CA ARG A 21 -5.33 -19.82 -2.35
C ARG A 21 -4.14 -20.44 -1.60
N PRO A 22 -3.90 -21.76 -1.74
CA PRO A 22 -2.72 -22.39 -1.15
C PRO A 22 -1.43 -21.85 -1.79
N ALA A 23 -0.34 -21.82 -1.00
CA ALA A 23 0.89 -21.11 -1.37
C ALA A 23 1.64 -21.76 -2.55
N ASP A 24 1.49 -23.07 -2.73
CA ASP A 24 2.11 -23.91 -3.74
C ASP A 24 1.27 -24.07 -5.03
N ALA A 25 0.07 -23.49 -5.07
CA ALA A 25 -0.82 -23.58 -6.22
C ALA A 25 -0.25 -22.85 -7.44
N ARG A 26 0.16 -23.63 -8.44
CA ARG A 26 0.62 -23.13 -9.75
C ARG A 26 -0.48 -22.38 -10.47
N LEU A 27 -0.12 -21.28 -11.13
CA LEU A 27 -1.01 -20.53 -12.02
C LEU A 27 -0.90 -21.12 -13.43
N THR A 28 -2.04 -21.25 -14.11
CA THR A 28 -2.02 -21.44 -15.56
C THR A 28 -1.59 -20.13 -16.24
N TRP A 29 -1.16 -20.20 -17.51
CA TRP A 29 -0.79 -19.00 -18.27
C TRP A 29 -1.90 -17.95 -18.33
N GLY A 30 -3.15 -18.38 -18.54
CA GLY A 30 -4.30 -17.49 -18.56
C GLY A 30 -4.59 -16.84 -17.20
N GLU A 31 -4.51 -17.63 -16.11
CA GLU A 31 -4.66 -17.09 -14.75
C GLU A 31 -3.55 -16.09 -14.41
N ALA A 32 -2.31 -16.37 -14.83
CA ALA A 32 -1.18 -15.48 -14.60
C ALA A 32 -1.35 -14.15 -15.36
N ALA A 33 -1.80 -14.20 -16.61
CA ALA A 33 -2.08 -12.99 -17.39
C ALA A 33 -3.20 -12.14 -16.75
N ALA A 34 -4.30 -12.77 -16.33
CA ALA A 34 -5.40 -12.08 -15.64
C ALA A 34 -4.95 -11.47 -14.31
N ALA A 35 -4.15 -12.20 -13.52
CA ALA A 35 -3.58 -11.70 -12.27
C ALA A 35 -2.64 -10.51 -12.51
N ALA A 36 -1.80 -10.55 -13.56
CA ALA A 36 -0.91 -9.45 -13.90
C ALA A 36 -1.68 -8.18 -14.28
N VAL A 37 -2.73 -8.31 -15.12
CA VAL A 37 -3.61 -7.19 -15.47
C VAL A 37 -4.30 -6.62 -14.23
N PHE A 38 -4.80 -7.47 -13.34
CA PHE A 38 -5.42 -7.03 -12.10
C PHE A 38 -4.43 -6.29 -11.20
N VAL A 39 -3.22 -6.82 -10.99
CA VAL A 39 -2.18 -6.13 -10.19
C VAL A 39 -1.82 -4.80 -10.83
N TYR A 40 -1.61 -4.75 -12.15
CA TYR A 40 -1.36 -3.52 -12.88
C TYR A 40 -2.49 -2.51 -12.67
N PHE A 41 -3.75 -2.93 -12.80
CA PHE A 41 -4.92 -2.09 -12.58
C PHE A 41 -4.91 -1.48 -11.17
N VAL A 42 -4.64 -2.27 -10.12
CA VAL A 42 -4.57 -1.77 -8.75
C VAL A 42 -3.45 -0.74 -8.59
N LEU A 43 -2.27 -1.00 -9.17
CA LEU A 43 -1.14 -0.07 -9.11
C LEU A 43 -1.42 1.21 -9.89
N PHE A 44 -2.01 1.11 -11.08
CA PHE A 44 -2.44 2.26 -11.86
C PHE A 44 -3.46 3.12 -11.11
N MET A 45 -4.41 2.48 -10.42
CA MET A 45 -5.37 3.19 -9.58
C MET A 45 -4.69 3.88 -8.39
N ALA A 46 -3.81 3.18 -7.66
CA ALA A 46 -3.12 3.69 -6.48
C ALA A 46 -2.15 4.84 -6.78
N TYR A 47 -1.41 4.76 -7.89
CA TYR A 47 -0.34 5.71 -8.21
C TYR A 47 -0.69 6.72 -9.30
N GLY A 48 -1.61 6.39 -10.20
CA GLY A 48 -2.08 7.29 -11.26
C GLY A 48 -3.37 7.98 -10.87
N VAL A 49 -4.43 7.21 -10.68
CA VAL A 49 -5.80 7.77 -10.59
C VAL A 49 -6.07 8.44 -9.25
N VAL A 50 -5.80 7.78 -8.11
CA VAL A 50 -6.11 8.34 -6.79
C VAL A 50 -5.38 9.65 -6.52
N PRO A 51 -4.05 9.76 -6.73
CA PRO A 51 -3.32 11.01 -6.51
C PRO A 51 -3.80 12.12 -7.45
N HIS A 52 -4.02 11.81 -8.72
CA HIS A 52 -4.58 12.76 -9.68
C HIS A 52 -5.97 13.26 -9.26
N GLN A 53 -6.86 12.36 -8.83
CA GLN A 53 -8.21 12.73 -8.38
C GLN A 53 -8.20 13.59 -7.11
N TRP A 54 -7.22 13.40 -6.22
CA TRP A 54 -7.01 14.30 -5.09
C TRP A 54 -6.64 15.71 -5.55
N LEU A 55 -5.67 15.83 -6.45
CA LEU A 55 -5.23 17.13 -6.99
C LEU A 55 -6.38 17.88 -7.66
N THR A 56 -7.12 17.21 -8.55
CA THR A 56 -8.26 17.80 -9.25
C THR A 56 -9.36 18.26 -8.28
N TRP A 57 -9.62 17.50 -7.21
CA TRP A 57 -10.60 17.87 -6.20
C TRP A 57 -10.14 19.07 -5.36
N ALA A 58 -8.88 19.09 -4.92
CA ALA A 58 -8.33 20.19 -4.14
C ALA A 58 -8.30 21.50 -4.95
N ASP A 59 -8.00 21.42 -6.25
CA ASP A 59 -7.93 22.60 -7.11
C ASP A 59 -9.32 23.15 -7.42
N ASN A 60 -10.28 22.28 -7.74
CA ASN A 60 -11.60 22.70 -8.22
C ASN A 60 -12.57 22.99 -7.06
N GLU A 61 -12.71 22.07 -6.11
CA GLU A 61 -13.74 22.17 -5.06
C GLU A 61 -13.25 22.97 -3.86
N LEU A 62 -12.00 22.77 -3.44
CA LEU A 62 -11.44 23.51 -2.31
C LEU A 62 -10.80 24.84 -2.71
N SER A 63 -10.56 25.04 -4.01
CA SER A 63 -9.86 26.22 -4.53
C SER A 63 -8.51 26.44 -3.83
N TRP A 64 -7.72 25.37 -3.67
CA TRP A 64 -6.38 25.41 -3.07
C TRP A 64 -5.37 26.00 -4.06
N ARG A 65 -5.41 27.32 -4.19
CA ARG A 65 -4.58 28.09 -5.12
C ARG A 65 -3.32 28.67 -4.46
N PRO A 66 -2.31 29.09 -5.23
CA PRO A 66 -1.09 29.67 -4.67
C PRO A 66 -1.31 31.00 -3.93
N ASP A 67 -2.34 31.75 -4.30
CA ASP A 67 -2.72 33.03 -3.68
C ASP A 67 -3.44 32.87 -2.33
N ARG A 68 -3.79 31.64 -1.94
CA ARG A 68 -4.42 31.34 -0.65
C ARG A 68 -3.34 30.92 0.34
N PHE A 69 -3.11 31.75 1.35
CA PHE A 69 -2.14 31.51 2.40
C PHE A 69 -2.79 30.82 3.61
N LEU A 70 -2.12 29.79 4.12
CA LEU A 70 -2.39 29.19 5.42
C LEU A 70 -1.63 29.94 6.52
N THR A 71 -0.32 30.13 6.33
CA THR A 71 0.56 30.98 7.15
C THR A 71 1.17 32.07 6.26
N GLY A 72 1.27 33.31 6.75
CA GLY A 72 1.62 34.49 5.96
C GLY A 72 0.52 35.57 5.92
N PRO A 73 0.75 36.69 5.21
CA PRO A 73 -0.14 37.85 5.21
C PRO A 73 -1.56 37.51 4.74
N GLY A 74 -2.55 37.70 5.62
CA GLY A 74 -3.96 37.39 5.33
C GLY A 74 -4.34 35.90 5.44
N GLY A 75 -3.42 35.05 5.91
CA GLY A 75 -3.69 33.64 6.19
C GLY A 75 -4.41 33.40 7.52
N ILE A 76 -5.08 32.25 7.64
CA ILE A 76 -5.85 31.88 8.85
C ILE A 76 -4.93 31.70 10.07
N PHE A 77 -3.67 31.30 9.84
CA PHE A 77 -2.64 31.09 10.85
C PHE A 77 -1.41 31.97 10.58
N ALA A 78 -1.64 33.26 10.29
CA ALA A 78 -0.63 34.20 9.79
C ALA A 78 0.72 34.14 10.53
N ASP A 79 0.70 34.08 11.87
CA ASP A 79 1.91 34.15 12.72
C ASP A 79 2.36 32.79 13.31
N ALA A 80 1.80 31.67 12.83
CA ALA A 80 2.07 30.36 13.45
C ALA A 80 3.43 29.74 13.06
N LEU A 81 3.99 30.12 11.91
CA LEU A 81 5.23 29.57 11.37
C LEU A 81 6.14 30.68 10.82
N PRO A 82 7.48 30.52 10.88
CA PRO A 82 8.43 31.51 10.37
C PRO A 82 8.58 31.50 8.83
N PHE A 83 7.66 30.85 8.12
CA PHE A 83 7.64 30.77 6.66
C PHE A 83 6.20 30.76 6.14
N GLU A 84 6.03 31.22 4.91
CA GLU A 84 4.74 31.24 4.22
C GLU A 84 4.39 29.84 3.73
N LEU A 85 3.15 29.42 4.01
CA LEU A 85 2.62 28.14 3.56
C LEU A 85 1.34 28.40 2.80
N THR A 86 1.33 28.11 1.51
CA THR A 86 0.14 28.24 0.68
C THR A 86 -0.68 26.95 0.70
N TYR A 87 -1.98 27.06 0.42
CA TYR A 87 -2.84 25.87 0.29
C TYR A 87 -2.41 24.95 -0.85
N LEU A 88 -1.73 25.49 -1.88
CA LEU A 88 -1.07 24.71 -2.93
C LEU A 88 0.03 23.80 -2.35
N VAL A 89 0.91 24.33 -1.50
CA VAL A 89 1.96 23.51 -0.86
C VAL A 89 1.34 22.45 0.03
N LEU A 90 0.27 22.78 0.76
CA LEU A 90 -0.46 21.81 1.57
C LEU A 90 -1.05 20.68 0.71
N ARG A 91 -1.63 21.01 -0.46
CA ARG A 91 -2.10 20.03 -1.46
C ARG A 91 -1.01 19.02 -1.82
N ASP A 92 0.17 19.54 -2.10
CA ASP A 92 1.31 18.78 -2.62
C ASP A 92 1.97 17.93 -1.52
N ILE A 93 1.95 18.41 -0.27
CA ILE A 93 2.31 17.59 0.89
C ILE A 93 1.33 16.43 1.06
N VAL A 94 0.02 16.69 0.95
CA VAL A 94 -0.99 15.62 1.10
C VAL A 94 -0.86 14.59 -0.02
N VAL A 95 -0.69 14.99 -1.29
CA VAL A 95 -0.53 14.03 -2.40
C VAL A 95 0.74 13.20 -2.24
N SER A 96 1.83 13.80 -1.76
CA SER A 96 3.08 13.08 -1.46
C SER A 96 2.89 12.07 -0.32
N GLY A 97 2.11 12.44 0.70
CA GLY A 97 1.70 11.53 1.77
C GLY A 97 0.85 10.35 1.27
N ILE A 98 -0.07 10.59 0.33
CA ILE A 98 -0.86 9.54 -0.33
C ILE A 98 0.07 8.55 -1.06
N TYR A 99 1.06 9.05 -1.81
CA TYR A 99 2.06 8.20 -2.45
C TYR A 99 2.85 7.35 -1.45
N GLY A 100 3.34 7.98 -0.37
CA GLY A 100 4.06 7.29 0.70
C GLY A 100 3.22 6.20 1.37
N ALA A 101 1.94 6.49 1.65
CA ALA A 101 1.01 5.55 2.25
C ALA A 101 0.75 4.33 1.34
N PHE A 102 0.54 4.54 0.04
CA PHE A 102 0.37 3.43 -0.91
C PHE A 102 1.64 2.60 -1.06
N LEU A 103 2.81 3.22 -1.06
CA LEU A 103 4.08 2.51 -1.11
C LEU A 103 4.27 1.62 0.12
N ALA A 104 4.04 2.16 1.32
CA ALA A 104 4.10 1.39 2.56
C ALA A 104 3.09 0.22 2.55
N ALA A 105 1.85 0.47 2.11
CA ALA A 105 0.83 -0.55 1.97
C ALA A 105 1.26 -1.65 0.97
N GLN A 106 1.83 -1.28 -0.17
CA GLN A 106 2.31 -2.22 -1.18
C GLN A 106 3.41 -3.13 -0.64
N VAL A 107 4.39 -2.57 0.09
CA VAL A 107 5.45 -3.36 0.74
C VAL A 107 4.85 -4.37 1.73
N VAL A 108 3.88 -3.95 2.55
CA VAL A 108 3.19 -4.83 3.51
C VAL A 108 2.40 -5.92 2.78
N LEU A 109 1.69 -5.60 1.70
CA LEU A 109 0.94 -6.56 0.90
C LEU A 109 1.85 -7.61 0.26
N TRP A 110 2.99 -7.19 -0.29
CA TRP A 110 3.97 -8.09 -0.89
C TRP A 110 4.60 -9.01 0.16
N LYS A 111 4.95 -8.46 1.32
CA LYS A 111 5.43 -9.26 2.45
C LYS A 111 4.40 -10.32 2.84
N LYS A 112 3.15 -9.92 3.07
CA LYS A 112 2.06 -10.85 3.41
C LYS A 112 1.86 -11.94 2.35
N TRP A 113 1.97 -11.59 1.07
CA TRP A 113 1.82 -12.55 -0.02
C TRP A 113 2.97 -13.55 -0.09
N GLN A 114 4.22 -13.10 0.13
CA GLN A 114 5.40 -13.95 0.16
C GLN A 114 5.44 -14.86 1.40
N ASP A 115 4.92 -14.40 2.54
CA ASP A 115 4.98 -15.13 3.80
C ASP A 115 3.90 -16.24 3.96
N ARG A 116 3.02 -16.45 2.98
CA ARG A 116 1.85 -17.38 3.07
C ARG A 116 2.18 -18.86 3.30
N GLY A 117 3.41 -19.27 3.07
CA GLY A 117 3.86 -20.66 3.27
C GLY A 117 4.85 -20.81 4.44
N LYS A 118 5.16 -19.72 5.16
CA LYS A 118 6.10 -19.78 6.28
C LYS A 118 5.33 -20.18 7.54
N PRO A 119 5.84 -21.13 8.36
CA PRO A 119 5.25 -21.41 9.65
C PRO A 119 5.22 -20.13 10.48
N GLU A 120 4.16 -19.93 11.25
CA GLU A 120 4.08 -18.77 12.14
C GLU A 120 5.29 -18.80 13.10
N PRO A 121 5.83 -17.64 13.50
CA PRO A 121 7.00 -17.59 14.38
C PRO A 121 6.83 -18.40 15.68
N GLY A 122 5.59 -18.60 16.15
CA GLY A 122 5.25 -19.44 17.32
C GLY A 122 5.01 -20.93 17.00
N ASP A 123 4.80 -21.30 15.74
CA ASP A 123 4.68 -22.69 15.28
C ASP A 123 6.01 -23.33 14.93
N ARG A 124 7.08 -22.52 14.81
CA ARG A 124 8.44 -23.00 15.00
C ARG A 124 8.59 -23.37 16.47
N LYS A 125 7.99 -24.49 16.89
CA LYS A 125 8.53 -25.26 18.02
C LYS A 125 10.02 -25.35 17.74
N GLU A 126 10.82 -24.74 18.60
CA GLU A 126 12.28 -24.81 18.54
C GLU A 126 12.61 -26.26 18.18
N LEU A 127 13.05 -26.47 16.94
CA LEU A 127 13.48 -27.79 16.52
C LEU A 127 14.57 -28.12 17.53
N GLU A 128 14.36 -29.15 18.35
CA GLU A 128 15.37 -29.59 19.31
C GLU A 128 16.66 -29.67 18.52
N THR A 129 17.58 -28.78 18.85
CA THR A 129 18.88 -28.78 18.20
C THR A 129 19.48 -30.11 18.58
N SER A 130 19.90 -30.90 17.59
CA SER A 130 20.56 -32.15 17.90
C SER A 130 21.75 -31.85 18.84
N PRO A 131 22.24 -32.82 19.61
CA PRO A 131 23.46 -32.62 20.42
C PRO A 131 24.67 -32.08 19.62
N PHE A 132 24.59 -32.11 18.28
CA PHE A 132 25.59 -31.63 17.33
C PHE A 132 25.25 -30.30 16.64
N GLY A 133 24.27 -29.52 17.12
CA GLY A 133 24.05 -28.15 16.63
C GLY A 133 23.30 -28.03 15.29
N ARG A 134 22.82 -29.14 14.72
CA ARG A 134 22.16 -29.15 13.40
C ARG A 134 20.64 -29.11 13.55
N PRO A 135 19.91 -28.24 12.81
CA PRO A 135 18.45 -28.22 12.85
C PRO A 135 17.91 -29.58 12.40
N LEU A 136 17.07 -30.21 13.23
CA LEU A 136 16.42 -31.48 12.89
C LEU A 136 15.34 -31.23 11.84
N VAL A 137 15.65 -31.52 10.57
CA VAL A 137 14.64 -31.57 9.51
C VAL A 137 13.93 -32.91 9.62
N LYS A 138 12.60 -32.89 9.80
CA LYS A 138 11.77 -34.09 9.80
C LYS A 138 11.80 -34.67 8.37
N LEU A 139 12.64 -35.66 8.13
CA LEU A 139 12.62 -36.48 6.92
C LEU A 139 11.31 -37.26 6.93
N GLU A 140 10.29 -36.74 6.25
CA GLU A 140 9.13 -37.56 5.87
C GLU A 140 9.66 -38.68 4.96
N ARG A 141 9.54 -39.92 5.44
CA ARG A 141 9.92 -41.11 4.70
C ARG A 141 9.01 -41.25 3.47
N ALA A 142 9.66 -41.61 2.36
CA ALA A 142 9.07 -41.90 1.05
C ALA A 142 7.98 -42.97 1.08
#